data_AF-A0A5C2HIT7-F1
#
_entry.id   AF-A0A5C2HIT7-F1
#
_cell.length_a   1.000
_cell.length_b   1.000
_cell.length_c   1.000
_cell.angle_alpha   90.00
_cell.angle_beta   90.00
_cell.angle_gamma   90.00
#
_symmetry.space_group_name_H-M   'P 1'
#
loop_
_entity.id
_entity.type
_entity.pdbx_description
1 polymer ?
#
loop_
_entity_poly.entity_id
_entity_poly.type
_entity_poly.pdbx_seq_one_letter_code
_entity_poly.pdbx_strand_id
1 'polypeptide(L)'
;MAKSGKKRKADKALKKSKALKSVKAKSKKRLAAPLVKTEVERVINLPPSSYEAVSEANAAPLLYDTALMTTTQQQWQSGDWPALAALSLEQVENHPERAKLALLAAAGQLQQGESVLARQYIRVAKSWGAEKGLIGRVLVGGTYNSLGRAAALGLHQQQALQHFQSSVTVGTFNSTASSLVISRAHQELSRLGLRLGKQGEVEPDSAYLRLKEKPLQPMPVPELRPVGAMQQFYHDLAQRYPVGTLPFLLIDSKSLPRSGLHYLKNTLARLFGEHFSFCEWYQEAGCCQQMPCALSGFATYAQEQQSLRIRLLKSHDFALSDPDYETNHYVRRLVLVRDPLYILTSWFVLEQLAGYKDVLAQNGISINKIWLSHEKEILKPAYQLLNDHFIPPDESQLVSWLEAKSCYIAGFLQKWCKSQAVESVSAQVVHYEAIPHYIASLAAKFRSSLPVASLAMFDESVAQVTQQFKQRQDPFSSPVEKISDYMRQHAVYFEEIGERLRRYEANSISERYGNWLCGS
;
A
#
# COMPACT_ATOMS: atom_id res chain seq x y z
N MET A 1 1.88 62.30 25.21
CA MET A 1 1.29 61.05 25.73
C MET A 1 1.38 59.95 24.67
N ALA A 2 2.33 59.00 24.77
CA ALA A 2 2.33 57.70 24.06
C ALA A 2 3.64 56.93 24.34
N LYS A 3 3.79 56.35 25.54
CA LYS A 3 4.82 55.33 25.83
C LYS A 3 4.29 54.32 26.86
N SER A 4 3.49 53.33 26.46
CA SER A 4 3.16 52.20 27.35
C SER A 4 2.87 50.84 26.67
N GLY A 5 3.16 50.68 25.38
CA GLY A 5 2.81 49.44 24.64
C GLY A 5 3.82 48.29 24.66
N LYS A 6 5.08 48.51 25.02
CA LYS A 6 6.15 47.51 24.79
C LYS A 6 6.40 46.52 25.94
N LYS A 7 5.94 46.79 27.16
CA LYS A 7 6.27 45.94 28.33
C LYS A 7 5.39 44.68 28.45
N ARG A 8 4.18 44.67 27.86
CA ARG A 8 3.24 43.53 27.95
C ARG A 8 3.56 42.33 27.06
N LYS A 9 4.42 42.47 26.04
CA LYS A 9 4.79 41.34 25.14
C LYS A 9 5.94 40.48 25.67
N ALA A 10 6.80 41.00 26.54
CA ALA A 10 7.92 40.25 27.10
C ALA A 10 7.46 39.21 28.16
N ASP A 11 6.48 39.56 28.99
CA ASP A 11 6.01 38.67 30.07
C ASP A 11 5.18 37.46 29.57
N LYS A 12 4.58 37.57 28.37
CA LYS A 12 3.82 36.46 27.75
C LYS A 12 4.75 35.39 27.15
N ALA A 13 5.97 35.76 26.74
CA ALA A 13 6.96 34.82 26.20
C ALA A 13 7.62 33.97 27.30
N LEU A 14 7.84 34.55 28.48
CA LEU A 14 8.49 33.85 29.60
C LEU A 14 7.59 32.79 30.25
N LYS A 15 6.26 32.99 30.27
CA LYS A 15 5.30 31.98 30.78
C LYS A 15 5.14 30.77 29.86
N LYS A 16 5.29 30.93 28.53
CA LYS A 16 5.20 29.82 27.56
C LYS A 16 6.42 28.90 27.62
N SER A 17 7.60 29.43 27.96
CA SER A 17 8.84 28.66 28.12
C SER A 17 8.82 27.69 29.33
N LYS A 18 8.17 28.09 30.44
CA LYS A 18 8.07 27.23 31.63
C LYS A 18 7.06 26.07 31.45
N ALA A 19 6.00 26.26 30.66
CA ALA A 19 5.03 25.20 30.35
C ALA A 19 5.59 24.09 29.44
N LEU A 20 6.52 24.42 28.53
CA LEU A 20 7.15 23.44 27.64
C LEU A 20 8.22 22.57 28.33
N LYS A 21 8.78 23.03 29.46
CA LYS A 21 9.79 22.25 30.21
C LYS A 21 9.17 21.17 31.11
N SER A 22 7.90 21.29 31.53
CA SER A 22 7.26 20.26 32.38
C SER A 22 6.70 19.07 31.58
N VAL A 23 6.46 19.23 30.28
CA VAL A 23 5.98 18.13 29.41
C VAL A 23 7.13 17.21 28.96
N LYS A 24 8.35 17.75 28.81
CA LYS A 24 9.53 16.97 28.37
C LYS A 24 10.12 16.02 29.42
N ALA A 25 9.70 16.11 30.69
CA ALA A 25 10.19 15.22 31.75
C ALA A 25 9.42 13.89 31.88
N LYS A 26 8.26 13.73 31.21
CA LYS A 26 7.43 12.51 31.32
C LYS A 26 7.53 11.54 30.13
N SER A 27 8.31 11.86 29.10
CA SER A 27 8.32 11.09 27.83
C SER A 27 9.52 10.15 27.65
N LYS A 28 10.31 9.88 28.70
CA LYS A 28 11.57 9.12 28.58
C LYS A 28 11.55 7.81 29.35
N LYS A 29 10.58 6.93 29.06
CA LYS A 29 10.66 5.50 29.39
C LYS A 29 9.54 4.72 28.69
N ARG A 30 9.82 4.18 27.50
CA ARG A 30 9.16 3.00 26.91
C ARG A 30 9.98 2.61 25.67
N LEU A 31 10.97 1.76 25.91
CA LEU A 31 11.61 0.95 24.88
C LEU A 31 10.72 -0.27 24.64
N ALA A 32 10.54 -0.61 23.37
CA ALA A 32 9.62 -1.60 22.86
C ALA A 32 10.02 -3.02 23.30
N ALA A 33 9.00 -3.82 23.63
CA ALA A 33 9.05 -5.27 23.79
C ALA A 33 7.99 -5.86 22.83
N PRO A 34 8.15 -7.11 22.35
CA PRO A 34 7.34 -7.65 21.27
C PRO A 34 5.88 -7.82 21.69
N LEU A 35 5.00 -7.10 20.99
CA LEU A 35 3.56 -6.96 21.22
C LEU A 35 2.78 -7.91 20.32
N VAL A 36 2.32 -9.04 20.86
CA VAL A 36 1.09 -9.72 20.37
C VAL A 36 0.34 -10.44 21.52
N LYS A 37 1.02 -10.92 22.58
CA LYS A 37 0.35 -11.69 23.65
C LYS A 37 -0.23 -10.87 24.82
N THR A 38 0.31 -9.69 25.12
CA THR A 38 0.04 -8.99 26.39
C THR A 38 -1.13 -8.00 26.39
N GLU A 39 -1.56 -7.49 25.23
CA GLU A 39 -2.64 -6.49 25.15
C GLU A 39 -4.02 -7.13 25.37
N VAL A 40 -4.23 -8.33 24.84
CA VAL A 40 -5.53 -9.03 24.88
C VAL A 40 -5.85 -9.60 26.27
N GLU A 41 -4.83 -10.06 27.01
CA GLU A 41 -4.99 -10.46 28.41
C GLU A 41 -5.41 -9.29 29.30
N ARG A 42 -5.06 -8.05 28.92
CA ARG A 42 -5.40 -6.84 29.68
C ARG A 42 -6.89 -6.53 29.66
N VAL A 43 -7.56 -6.77 28.52
CA VAL A 43 -9.00 -6.54 28.36
C VAL A 43 -9.84 -7.69 28.96
N ILE A 44 -9.32 -8.92 28.91
CA ILE A 44 -10.04 -10.12 29.37
C ILE A 44 -10.02 -10.28 30.91
N ASN A 45 -9.01 -9.72 31.59
CA ASN A 45 -8.85 -9.87 33.05
C ASN A 45 -9.43 -8.72 33.88
N LEU A 46 -10.25 -7.84 33.30
CA LEU A 46 -11.01 -6.85 34.08
C LEU A 46 -12.26 -7.51 34.67
N PRO A 47 -12.47 -7.47 35.99
CA PRO A 47 -13.66 -8.04 36.62
C PRO A 47 -14.93 -7.34 36.06
N PRO A 48 -16.06 -8.05 35.86
CA PRO A 48 -17.30 -7.48 35.30
C PRO A 48 -17.98 -6.39 36.14
N SER A 49 -17.36 -5.92 37.23
CA SER A 49 -17.99 -5.17 38.32
C SER A 49 -17.49 -3.73 38.48
N SER A 50 -16.63 -3.19 37.61
CA SER A 50 -16.00 -1.88 37.83
C SER A 50 -16.45 -0.75 36.88
N TYR A 51 -17.62 -0.85 36.26
CA TYR A 51 -18.16 0.19 35.36
C TYR A 51 -19.35 0.96 35.97
N GLU A 52 -19.28 1.30 37.26
CA GLU A 52 -20.25 2.22 37.86
C GLU A 52 -19.82 3.69 37.67
N ALA A 53 -20.69 4.43 36.98
CA ALA A 53 -20.94 5.87 37.02
C ALA A 53 -19.71 6.81 37.12
N VAL A 54 -18.99 6.99 36.02
CA VAL A 54 -18.16 8.19 35.82
C VAL A 54 -19.05 9.32 35.30
N SER A 55 -19.10 10.43 36.04
CA SER A 55 -19.99 11.56 35.79
C SER A 55 -19.89 12.13 34.36
N GLU A 56 -21.04 12.32 33.71
CA GLU A 56 -21.23 12.70 32.30
C GLU A 56 -20.80 14.14 31.91
N ALA A 57 -20.17 14.91 32.79
CA ALA A 57 -19.84 16.30 32.51
C ALA A 57 -18.41 16.46 31.93
N ASN A 58 -18.30 16.53 30.59
CA ASN A 58 -17.14 16.98 29.76
C ASN A 58 -16.35 15.92 28.94
N ALA A 59 -16.94 14.79 28.57
CA ALA A 59 -16.32 13.96 27.54
C ALA A 59 -16.48 14.64 26.16
N ALA A 60 -15.36 15.02 25.53
CA ALA A 60 -15.37 15.43 24.12
C ALA A 60 -16.01 14.29 23.29
N PRO A 61 -16.89 14.59 22.32
CA PRO A 61 -17.54 13.55 21.53
C PRO A 61 -16.47 12.73 20.82
N LEU A 62 -16.35 11.46 21.21
CA LEU A 62 -15.46 10.52 20.55
C LEU A 62 -15.95 10.36 19.11
N LEU A 63 -15.10 10.73 18.16
CA LEU A 63 -15.39 10.64 16.74
C LEU A 63 -15.22 9.19 16.32
N TYR A 64 -16.33 8.45 16.20
CA TYR A 64 -16.34 7.10 15.62
C TYR A 64 -16.77 7.16 14.14
N ASP A 65 -16.36 6.16 13.36
CA ASP A 65 -16.78 6.03 11.96
C ASP A 65 -18.21 5.47 11.89
N THR A 66 -19.16 6.29 11.46
CA THR A 66 -20.57 5.91 11.34
C THR A 66 -20.84 4.90 10.22
N ALA A 67 -19.93 4.78 9.24
CA ALA A 67 -20.08 3.85 8.13
C ALA A 67 -19.60 2.43 8.49
N LEU A 68 -18.79 2.28 9.53
CA LEU A 68 -18.10 1.03 9.88
C LEU A 68 -19.07 -0.15 9.99
N MET A 69 -20.17 -0.01 10.74
CA MET A 69 -21.14 -1.09 10.90
C MET A 69 -21.79 -1.52 9.58
N THR A 70 -22.13 -0.56 8.72
CA THR A 70 -22.75 -0.85 7.41
C THR A 70 -21.77 -1.61 6.52
N THR A 71 -20.52 -1.17 6.45
CA THR A 71 -19.46 -1.83 5.68
C THR A 71 -19.15 -3.22 6.22
N THR A 72 -18.97 -3.38 7.54
CA THR A 72 -18.72 -4.68 8.17
C THR A 72 -19.88 -5.65 7.96
N GLN A 73 -21.13 -5.17 7.98
CA GLN A 73 -22.28 -6.01 7.66
C GLN A 73 -22.27 -6.47 6.21
N GLN A 74 -21.98 -5.58 5.26
CA GLN A 74 -21.87 -5.94 3.84
C GLN A 74 -20.74 -6.95 3.61
N GLN A 75 -19.57 -6.75 4.21
CA GLN A 75 -18.44 -7.69 4.18
C GLN A 75 -18.83 -9.05 4.74
N TRP A 76 -19.54 -9.06 5.88
CA TRP A 76 -20.05 -10.30 6.44
C TRP A 76 -21.01 -10.99 5.48
N GLN A 77 -21.92 -10.26 4.82
CA GLN A 77 -22.94 -10.79 3.89
C GLN A 77 -22.36 -11.31 2.56
N SER A 78 -21.36 -10.66 2.00
CA SER A 78 -20.67 -11.12 0.79
C SER A 78 -19.68 -12.25 1.09
N GLY A 79 -19.11 -12.26 2.29
CA GLY A 79 -18.09 -13.22 2.70
C GLY A 79 -16.67 -12.72 2.57
N ASP A 80 -16.45 -11.42 2.74
CA ASP A 80 -15.12 -10.82 2.87
C ASP A 80 -14.54 -11.07 4.27
N TRP A 81 -14.22 -12.34 4.54
CA TRP A 81 -13.67 -12.79 5.82
C TRP A 81 -12.33 -12.15 6.18
N PRO A 82 -11.37 -11.92 5.26
CA PRO A 82 -10.14 -11.23 5.58
C PRO A 82 -10.38 -9.81 6.12
N ALA A 83 -11.26 -9.04 5.49
CA ALA A 83 -11.57 -7.69 5.97
C ALA A 83 -12.23 -7.70 7.35
N LEU A 84 -13.12 -8.67 7.61
CA LEU A 84 -13.70 -8.87 8.94
C LEU A 84 -12.65 -9.26 9.99
N ALA A 85 -11.73 -10.16 9.64
CA ALA A 85 -10.67 -10.61 10.53
C ALA A 85 -9.66 -9.48 10.84
N ALA A 86 -9.52 -8.50 9.94
CA ALA A 86 -8.64 -7.34 10.13
C ALA A 86 -9.18 -6.29 11.11
N LEU A 87 -10.45 -6.36 11.52
CA LEU A 87 -11.01 -5.45 12.52
C LEU A 87 -10.33 -5.66 13.87
N SER A 88 -9.79 -4.58 14.45
CA SER A 88 -9.19 -4.59 15.79
C SER A 88 -10.21 -4.18 16.87
N LEU A 89 -10.00 -4.65 18.10
CA LEU A 89 -10.83 -4.22 19.25
C LEU A 89 -10.79 -2.71 19.47
N GLU A 90 -9.63 -2.07 19.26
CA GLU A 90 -9.46 -0.63 19.39
C GLU A 90 -10.32 0.17 18.40
N GLN A 91 -10.46 -0.33 17.17
CA GLN A 91 -11.30 0.30 16.14
C GLN A 91 -12.78 0.28 16.52
N VAL A 92 -13.22 -0.76 17.22
CA VAL A 92 -14.66 -1.00 17.47
C VAL A 92 -15.11 -0.58 18.87
N GLU A 93 -14.23 -0.48 19.87
CA GLU A 93 -14.58 -0.29 21.29
C GLU A 93 -15.43 0.97 21.57
N ASN A 94 -15.23 2.02 20.78
CA ASN A 94 -15.93 3.30 20.91
C ASN A 94 -17.21 3.40 20.05
N HIS A 95 -17.51 2.38 19.25
CA HIS A 95 -18.67 2.39 18.35
C HIS A 95 -19.95 1.99 19.12
N PRO A 96 -21.12 2.62 18.86
CA PRO A 96 -22.37 2.25 19.53
C PRO A 96 -22.76 0.78 19.32
N GLU A 97 -22.46 0.23 18.13
CA GLU A 97 -22.69 -1.18 17.75
C GLU A 97 -21.49 -2.11 18.00
N ARG A 98 -20.57 -1.74 18.93
CA ARG A 98 -19.32 -2.47 19.20
C ARG A 98 -19.48 -3.98 19.44
N ALA A 99 -20.56 -4.38 20.10
CA ALA A 99 -20.84 -5.79 20.37
C ALA A 99 -21.08 -6.59 19.08
N LYS A 100 -21.82 -6.02 18.11
CA LYS A 100 -22.05 -6.63 16.81
C LYS A 100 -20.78 -6.65 15.97
N LEU A 101 -20.04 -5.54 15.94
CA LEU A 101 -18.76 -5.44 15.22
C LEU A 101 -17.75 -6.49 15.72
N ALA A 102 -17.57 -6.64 17.03
CA ALA A 102 -16.70 -7.67 17.59
C ALA A 102 -17.17 -9.09 17.24
N LEU A 103 -18.49 -9.34 17.21
CA LEU A 103 -19.03 -10.63 16.80
C LEU A 103 -18.80 -10.93 15.31
N LEU A 104 -18.92 -9.93 14.43
CA LEU A 104 -18.62 -10.08 13.00
C LEU A 104 -17.11 -10.28 12.77
N ALA A 105 -16.25 -9.60 13.53
CA ALA A 105 -14.81 -9.86 13.54
C ALA A 105 -14.51 -11.30 13.97
N ALA A 106 -15.19 -11.81 15.01
CA ALA A 106 -15.06 -13.21 15.42
C ALA A 106 -15.45 -14.20 14.31
N ALA A 107 -16.52 -13.89 13.55
CA ALA A 107 -16.93 -14.71 12.41
C ALA A 107 -15.85 -14.73 11.32
N GLY A 108 -15.26 -13.58 11.01
CA GLY A 108 -14.10 -13.49 10.11
C GLY A 108 -12.95 -14.39 10.58
N GLN A 109 -12.55 -14.27 11.85
CA GLN A 109 -11.49 -15.10 12.45
C GLN A 109 -11.79 -16.60 12.36
N LEU A 110 -13.04 -17.04 12.65
CA LEU A 110 -13.43 -18.46 12.50
C LEU A 110 -13.30 -18.96 11.07
N GLN A 111 -13.74 -18.18 10.09
CA GLN A 111 -13.70 -18.59 8.68
C GLN A 111 -12.27 -18.60 8.12
N GLN A 112 -11.34 -17.90 8.76
CA GLN A 112 -9.90 -17.96 8.49
C GLN A 112 -9.17 -19.07 9.29
N GLY A 113 -9.87 -19.79 10.19
CA GLY A 113 -9.28 -20.86 11.01
C GLY A 113 -8.70 -20.41 12.36
N GLU A 114 -8.78 -19.12 12.67
CA GLU A 114 -8.20 -18.48 13.88
C GLU A 114 -9.11 -18.64 15.11
N SER A 115 -9.36 -19.88 15.52
CA SER A 115 -10.37 -20.21 16.54
C SER A 115 -10.06 -19.62 17.93
N VAL A 116 -8.79 -19.43 18.28
CA VAL A 116 -8.38 -18.86 19.58
C VAL A 116 -8.79 -17.40 19.66
N LEU A 117 -8.42 -16.62 18.65
CA LEU A 117 -8.73 -15.20 18.55
C LEU A 117 -10.25 -14.99 18.43
N ALA A 118 -10.92 -15.80 17.62
CA ALA A 118 -12.39 -15.77 17.54
C ALA A 118 -13.08 -15.94 18.91
N ARG A 119 -12.63 -16.89 19.75
CA ARG A 119 -13.17 -17.07 21.10
C ARG A 119 -12.98 -15.84 21.98
N GLN A 120 -11.88 -15.11 21.81
CA GLN A 120 -11.64 -13.85 22.52
C GLN A 120 -12.65 -12.79 22.07
N TYR A 121 -12.80 -12.58 20.76
CA TYR A 121 -13.78 -11.64 20.22
C TYR A 121 -15.22 -11.98 20.63
N ILE A 122 -15.60 -13.26 20.70
CA ILE A 122 -16.93 -13.68 21.19
C ILE A 122 -17.14 -13.31 22.66
N ARG A 123 -16.12 -13.49 23.51
CA ARG A 123 -16.20 -13.09 24.93
C ARG A 123 -16.36 -11.58 25.07
N VAL A 124 -15.61 -10.81 24.28
CA VAL A 124 -15.69 -9.35 24.26
C VAL A 124 -17.05 -8.88 23.74
N ALA A 125 -17.56 -9.45 22.64
CA ALA A 125 -18.89 -9.16 22.13
C ALA A 125 -19.96 -9.42 23.20
N LYS A 126 -19.86 -10.54 23.92
CA LYS A 126 -20.77 -10.89 25.01
C LYS A 126 -20.68 -9.91 26.20
N SER A 127 -19.47 -9.54 26.63
CA SER A 127 -19.31 -8.56 27.73
C SER A 127 -19.78 -7.16 27.33
N TRP A 128 -19.75 -6.84 26.04
CA TRP A 128 -20.34 -5.62 25.48
C TRP A 128 -21.84 -5.70 25.21
N GLY A 129 -22.52 -6.79 25.61
CA GLY A 129 -23.98 -6.89 25.57
C GLY A 129 -24.55 -7.63 24.36
N ALA A 130 -23.75 -8.35 23.56
CA ALA A 130 -24.29 -9.20 22.50
C ALA A 130 -25.18 -10.31 23.09
N GLU A 131 -26.44 -10.39 22.65
CA GLU A 131 -27.37 -11.41 23.07
C GLU A 131 -26.91 -12.81 22.66
N LYS A 132 -27.13 -13.81 23.53
CA LYS A 132 -26.77 -15.22 23.25
C LYS A 132 -27.41 -15.73 21.94
N GLY A 133 -28.65 -15.34 21.67
CA GLY A 133 -29.35 -15.71 20.43
C GLY A 133 -28.67 -15.14 19.19
N LEU A 134 -28.20 -13.90 19.25
CA LEU A 134 -27.44 -13.30 18.16
C LEU A 134 -26.10 -14.00 17.94
N ILE A 135 -25.34 -14.27 19.00
CA ILE A 135 -24.09 -15.03 18.92
C ILE A 135 -24.35 -16.39 18.26
N GLY A 136 -25.37 -17.12 18.72
CA GLY A 136 -25.77 -18.40 18.15
C GLY A 136 -26.08 -18.32 16.65
N ARG A 137 -26.88 -17.34 16.21
CA ARG A 137 -27.22 -17.13 14.79
C ARG A 137 -25.99 -16.89 13.92
N VAL A 138 -25.07 -16.02 14.34
CA VAL A 138 -23.85 -15.75 13.57
C VAL A 138 -22.97 -17.00 13.45
N LEU A 139 -22.82 -17.78 14.53
CA LEU A 139 -22.07 -19.03 14.52
C LEU A 139 -22.71 -20.09 13.61
N VAL A 140 -24.03 -20.27 13.70
CA VAL A 140 -24.78 -21.20 12.84
C VAL A 140 -24.70 -20.78 11.37
N GLY A 141 -24.78 -19.48 11.08
CA GLY A 141 -24.54 -18.95 9.73
C GLY A 141 -23.16 -19.35 9.21
N GLY A 142 -22.13 -19.21 10.05
CA GLY A 142 -20.78 -19.70 9.75
C GLY A 142 -20.70 -21.20 9.47
N THR A 143 -21.46 -22.03 10.20
CA THR A 143 -21.56 -23.48 9.94
C THR A 143 -22.19 -23.77 8.58
N TYR A 144 -23.29 -23.09 8.23
CA TYR A 144 -23.89 -23.23 6.92
C TYR A 144 -22.95 -22.78 5.79
N ASN A 145 -22.12 -21.75 6.01
CA ASN A 145 -21.08 -21.39 5.06
C ASN A 145 -20.10 -22.54 4.79
N SER A 146 -19.60 -23.18 5.86
CA SER A 146 -18.69 -24.32 5.76
C SER A 146 -19.35 -25.52 5.07
N LEU A 147 -20.63 -25.80 5.35
CA LEU A 147 -21.39 -26.85 4.67
C LEU A 147 -21.59 -26.53 3.17
N GLY A 148 -21.85 -25.28 2.83
CA GLY A 148 -21.95 -24.84 1.43
C GLY A 148 -20.64 -25.05 0.66
N ARG A 149 -19.50 -24.74 1.29
CA ARG A 149 -18.16 -25.01 0.74
C ARG A 149 -17.91 -26.51 0.55
N ALA A 150 -18.28 -27.33 1.54
CA ALA A 150 -18.12 -28.78 1.46
C ALA A 150 -18.99 -29.39 0.35
N ALA A 151 -20.26 -28.98 0.26
CA ALA A 151 -21.17 -29.41 -0.80
C ALA A 151 -20.66 -28.98 -2.18
N ALA A 152 -20.10 -27.77 -2.31
CA ALA A 152 -19.49 -27.30 -3.55
C ALA A 152 -18.28 -28.15 -3.99
N LEU A 153 -17.39 -28.53 -3.05
CA LEU A 153 -16.27 -29.45 -3.33
C LEU A 153 -16.76 -30.84 -3.74
N GLY A 154 -17.91 -31.29 -3.23
CA GLY A 154 -18.59 -32.51 -3.66
C GLY A 154 -19.42 -32.34 -4.94
N LEU A 155 -19.37 -31.18 -5.60
CA LEU A 155 -20.16 -30.83 -6.79
C LEU A 155 -21.68 -30.96 -6.58
N HIS A 156 -22.16 -30.86 -5.34
CA HIS A 156 -23.58 -30.85 -4.98
C HIS A 156 -24.16 -29.43 -5.05
N GLN A 157 -24.23 -28.88 -6.27
CA GLN A 157 -24.61 -27.49 -6.56
C GLN A 157 -25.85 -26.99 -5.79
N GLN A 158 -26.97 -27.71 -5.89
CA GLN A 158 -28.22 -27.27 -5.27
C GLN A 158 -28.10 -27.19 -3.74
N GLN A 159 -27.43 -28.17 -3.13
CA GLN A 159 -27.17 -28.18 -1.69
C GLN A 159 -26.21 -27.05 -1.29
N ALA A 160 -25.18 -26.80 -2.09
CA ALA A 160 -24.24 -25.69 -1.85
C ALA A 160 -24.97 -24.33 -1.82
N LEU A 161 -25.82 -24.05 -2.82
CA LEU A 161 -26.61 -22.83 -2.88
C LEU A 161 -27.61 -22.72 -1.73
N GLN A 162 -28.28 -23.82 -1.35
CA GLN A 162 -29.18 -23.85 -0.19
C GLN A 162 -28.44 -23.56 1.12
N HIS A 163 -27.24 -24.10 1.29
CA HIS A 163 -26.40 -23.82 2.46
C HIS A 163 -25.91 -22.37 2.47
N PHE A 164 -25.47 -21.81 1.33
CA PHE A 164 -25.11 -20.39 1.25
C PHE A 164 -26.31 -19.48 1.52
N GLN A 165 -27.51 -19.83 1.04
CA GLN A 165 -28.75 -19.12 1.35
C GLN A 165 -29.04 -19.17 2.85
N SER A 166 -28.89 -20.34 3.47
CA SER A 166 -29.10 -20.53 4.91
C SER A 166 -28.08 -19.72 5.73
N SER A 167 -26.82 -19.68 5.29
CA SER A 167 -25.75 -18.88 5.90
C SER A 167 -26.12 -17.40 5.97
N VAL A 168 -26.55 -16.83 4.84
CA VAL A 168 -26.99 -15.42 4.77
C VAL A 168 -28.27 -15.21 5.57
N THR A 169 -29.28 -16.07 5.42
CA THR A 169 -30.60 -15.88 6.05
C THR A 169 -30.52 -15.96 7.57
N VAL A 170 -29.76 -16.92 8.12
CA VAL A 170 -29.68 -17.13 9.58
C VAL A 170 -28.88 -16.02 10.26
N GLY A 171 -27.82 -15.52 9.63
CA GLY A 171 -26.96 -14.50 10.24
C GLY A 171 -27.28 -13.05 9.86
N THR A 172 -28.13 -12.79 8.86
CA THR A 172 -28.56 -11.42 8.54
C THR A 172 -29.58 -10.88 9.55
N PHE A 173 -29.50 -9.58 9.77
CA PHE A 173 -30.30 -8.91 10.78
C PHE A 173 -31.71 -8.53 10.33
N ASN A 174 -32.06 -8.54 9.03
CA ASN A 174 -33.41 -8.24 8.47
C ASN A 174 -33.51 -8.25 6.91
N SER A 175 -32.73 -9.04 6.16
CA SER A 175 -32.72 -8.93 4.67
C SER A 175 -32.79 -10.27 3.93
N THR A 176 -33.85 -10.47 3.16
CA THR A 176 -33.98 -11.51 2.13
C THR A 176 -33.63 -10.93 0.76
N ALA A 177 -32.33 -10.87 0.44
CA ALA A 177 -31.89 -10.47 -0.89
C ALA A 177 -31.21 -11.65 -1.58
N SER A 178 -31.86 -12.22 -2.61
CA SER A 178 -31.29 -13.29 -3.45
C SER A 178 -29.93 -12.91 -4.03
N SER A 179 -29.68 -11.61 -4.25
CA SER A 179 -28.38 -11.08 -4.70
C SER A 179 -27.23 -11.37 -3.71
N LEU A 180 -27.49 -11.33 -2.40
CA LEU A 180 -26.48 -11.61 -1.38
C LEU A 180 -26.07 -13.09 -1.36
N VAL A 181 -27.02 -14.00 -1.65
CA VAL A 181 -26.74 -15.44 -1.75
C VAL A 181 -25.82 -15.73 -2.92
N ILE A 182 -26.08 -15.11 -4.07
CA ILE A 182 -25.23 -15.26 -5.26
C ILE A 182 -23.85 -14.65 -5.01
N SER A 183 -23.79 -13.45 -4.44
CA SER A 183 -22.51 -12.82 -4.04
C SER A 183 -21.71 -13.72 -3.10
N ARG A 184 -22.37 -14.31 -2.08
CA ARG A 184 -21.75 -15.29 -1.19
C ARG A 184 -21.19 -16.48 -1.93
N ALA A 185 -22.03 -17.14 -2.72
CA ALA A 185 -21.67 -18.35 -3.43
C ALA A 185 -20.47 -18.07 -4.35
N HIS A 186 -20.49 -16.97 -5.09
CA HIS A 186 -19.36 -16.56 -5.93
C HIS A 186 -18.07 -16.42 -5.13
N GLN A 187 -18.10 -15.68 -4.01
CA GLN A 187 -16.89 -15.44 -3.21
C GLN A 187 -16.34 -16.73 -2.58
N GLU A 188 -17.20 -17.62 -2.08
CA GLU A 188 -16.77 -18.89 -1.49
C GLU A 188 -16.28 -19.91 -2.52
N LEU A 189 -16.98 -20.03 -3.65
CA LEU A 189 -16.58 -20.93 -4.73
C LEU A 189 -15.24 -20.51 -5.32
N SER A 190 -15.07 -19.21 -5.54
CA SER A 190 -13.83 -18.64 -6.07
C SER A 190 -12.63 -19.00 -5.18
N ARG A 191 -12.75 -18.92 -3.85
CA ARG A 191 -11.71 -19.37 -2.90
C ARG A 191 -11.38 -20.86 -2.97
N LEU A 192 -12.34 -21.67 -3.41
CA LEU A 192 -12.16 -23.11 -3.62
C LEU A 192 -11.60 -23.42 -5.01
N GLY A 193 -11.39 -22.42 -5.86
CA GLY A 193 -11.05 -22.63 -7.28
C GLY A 193 -12.21 -23.20 -8.09
N LEU A 194 -13.43 -22.86 -7.69
CA LEU A 194 -14.68 -23.24 -8.34
C LEU A 194 -15.43 -21.98 -8.79
N ARG A 195 -16.37 -22.13 -9.72
CA ARG A 195 -17.27 -21.05 -10.15
C ARG A 195 -18.68 -21.58 -10.41
N LEU A 196 -19.66 -20.66 -10.47
CA LEU A 196 -20.99 -20.97 -11.00
C LEU A 196 -20.97 -20.80 -12.52
N GLY A 197 -21.24 -21.88 -13.26
CA GLY A 197 -21.44 -21.87 -14.69
C GLY A 197 -22.72 -21.13 -15.10
N LYS A 198 -22.96 -20.99 -16.40
CA LYS A 198 -24.14 -20.27 -16.95
C LYS A 198 -25.49 -20.83 -16.48
N GLN A 199 -25.53 -22.14 -16.21
CA GLN A 199 -26.72 -22.84 -15.70
C GLN A 199 -26.71 -22.95 -14.15
N GLY A 200 -25.79 -22.24 -13.50
CA GLY A 200 -25.56 -22.28 -12.06
C GLY A 200 -24.71 -23.45 -11.60
N GLU A 201 -24.27 -24.35 -12.49
CA GLU A 201 -23.47 -25.53 -12.15
C GLU A 201 -22.18 -25.16 -11.45
N VAL A 202 -21.82 -25.88 -10.38
CA VAL A 202 -20.51 -25.69 -9.75
C VAL A 202 -19.48 -26.44 -10.59
N GLU A 203 -18.59 -25.69 -11.22
CA GLU A 203 -17.52 -26.25 -12.05
C GLU A 203 -16.14 -25.75 -11.60
N PRO A 204 -15.05 -26.49 -11.88
CA PRO A 204 -13.71 -25.98 -11.68
C PRO A 204 -13.49 -24.67 -12.43
N ASP A 205 -12.95 -23.69 -11.73
CA ASP A 205 -12.47 -22.46 -12.35
C ASP A 205 -11.16 -22.77 -13.07
N SER A 206 -11.28 -23.28 -14.31
CA SER A 206 -10.13 -23.74 -15.10
C SER A 206 -9.09 -22.61 -15.33
N ALA A 207 -9.53 -21.35 -15.41
CA ALA A 207 -8.62 -20.22 -15.55
C ALA A 207 -7.86 -19.95 -14.24
N TYR A 208 -8.54 -20.03 -13.10
CA TYR A 208 -7.90 -19.93 -11.78
C TYR A 208 -6.91 -21.07 -11.56
N LEU A 209 -7.30 -22.32 -11.85
CA LEU A 209 -6.42 -23.48 -11.69
C LEU A 209 -5.18 -23.36 -12.58
N ARG A 210 -5.35 -22.94 -13.84
CA ARG A 210 -4.23 -22.64 -14.73
C ARG A 210 -3.30 -21.57 -14.14
N LEU A 211 -3.85 -20.48 -13.60
CA LEU A 211 -3.06 -19.45 -12.95
C LEU A 211 -2.32 -20.00 -11.72
N LYS A 212 -2.97 -20.80 -10.88
CA LYS A 212 -2.38 -21.34 -9.65
C LYS A 212 -1.26 -22.34 -9.93
N GLU A 213 -1.43 -23.21 -10.93
CA GLU A 213 -0.49 -24.28 -11.26
C GLU A 213 0.71 -23.82 -12.08
N LYS A 214 0.54 -22.79 -12.93
CA LYS A 214 1.62 -22.29 -13.77
C LYS A 214 2.70 -21.62 -12.91
N PRO A 215 3.97 -22.07 -12.92
CA PRO A 215 5.03 -21.42 -12.15
C PRO A 215 5.26 -19.97 -12.63
N LEU A 216 5.73 -19.09 -11.73
CA LEU A 216 6.14 -17.74 -12.14
C LEU A 216 7.38 -17.87 -13.02
N GLN A 217 7.30 -17.38 -14.24
CA GLN A 217 8.43 -17.33 -15.17
C GLN A 217 8.83 -15.87 -15.33
N PRO A 218 9.95 -15.44 -14.72
CA PRO A 218 10.43 -14.07 -14.89
C PRO A 218 10.62 -13.76 -16.37
N MET A 219 10.24 -12.56 -16.78
CA MET A 219 10.56 -12.05 -18.11
C MET A 219 12.07 -12.11 -18.32
N PRO A 220 12.57 -12.69 -19.43
CA PRO A 220 13.99 -12.70 -19.72
C PRO A 220 14.55 -11.29 -19.70
N VAL A 221 15.67 -11.09 -19.01
CA VAL A 221 16.41 -9.84 -19.10
C VAL A 221 17.10 -9.85 -20.47
N PRO A 222 16.74 -8.95 -21.41
CA PRO A 222 17.42 -8.88 -22.70
C PRO A 222 18.90 -8.52 -22.51
N GLU A 223 19.69 -8.66 -23.58
CA GLU A 223 21.04 -8.15 -23.60
C GLU A 223 21.05 -6.68 -23.14
N LEU A 224 21.84 -6.40 -22.11
CA LEU A 224 21.87 -5.10 -21.49
C LEU A 224 22.38 -4.08 -22.50
N ARG A 225 21.76 -2.89 -22.52
CA ARG A 225 22.33 -1.78 -23.29
C ARG A 225 23.76 -1.53 -22.83
N PRO A 226 24.66 -1.09 -23.72
CA PRO A 226 25.99 -0.66 -23.30
C PRO A 226 25.84 0.50 -22.31
N VAL A 227 26.69 0.51 -21.29
CA VAL A 227 26.75 1.65 -20.37
C VAL A 227 27.29 2.85 -21.13
N GLY A 228 26.69 4.03 -20.92
CA GLY A 228 27.18 5.25 -21.55
C GLY A 228 28.60 5.60 -21.07
N ALA A 229 29.36 6.34 -21.89
CA ALA A 229 30.71 6.82 -21.56
C ALA A 229 30.81 7.57 -20.22
N MET A 230 29.67 8.05 -19.73
CA MET A 230 29.51 8.81 -18.50
C MET A 230 29.65 7.96 -17.23
N GLN A 231 29.64 6.63 -17.32
CA GLN A 231 30.02 5.77 -16.19
C GLN A 231 31.45 6.07 -15.72
N GLN A 232 32.40 6.21 -16.65
CA GLN A 232 33.78 6.52 -16.31
C GLN A 232 33.88 7.84 -15.55
N PHE A 233 33.14 8.87 -15.96
CA PHE A 233 33.10 10.15 -15.26
C PHE A 233 32.72 10.00 -13.77
N TYR A 234 31.67 9.24 -13.45
CA TYR A 234 31.24 9.05 -12.06
C TYR A 234 32.18 8.13 -11.28
N HIS A 235 32.85 7.20 -11.95
CA HIS A 235 33.90 6.38 -11.34
C HIS A 235 35.11 7.25 -10.97
N ASP A 236 35.60 8.06 -11.90
CA ASP A 236 36.70 9.01 -11.68
C ASP A 236 36.35 10.04 -10.60
N LEU A 237 35.09 10.45 -10.50
CA LEU A 237 34.61 11.33 -9.43
C LEU A 237 34.74 10.67 -8.06
N ALA A 238 34.35 9.39 -7.95
CA ALA A 238 34.46 8.63 -6.71
C ALA A 238 35.91 8.35 -6.30
N GLN A 239 36.82 8.16 -7.27
CA GLN A 239 38.25 7.99 -7.00
C GLN A 239 38.92 9.31 -6.54
N ARG A 240 38.58 10.44 -7.16
CA ARG A 240 39.18 11.74 -6.85
C ARG A 240 38.71 12.33 -5.52
N TYR A 241 37.46 12.06 -5.13
CA TYR A 241 36.83 12.70 -3.98
C TYR A 241 36.39 11.68 -2.92
N PRO A 242 37.03 11.64 -1.74
CA PRO A 242 36.62 10.78 -0.63
C PRO A 242 35.15 10.99 -0.24
N VAL A 243 34.55 9.97 0.38
CA VAL A 243 33.14 10.01 0.80
C VAL A 243 32.85 11.25 1.64
N GLY A 244 31.85 12.04 1.21
CA GLY A 244 31.39 13.23 1.92
C GLY A 244 32.16 14.52 1.63
N THR A 245 33.20 14.48 0.79
CA THR A 245 33.97 15.69 0.44
C THR A 245 33.27 16.53 -0.62
N LEU A 246 32.68 15.90 -1.65
CA LEU A 246 31.89 16.59 -2.65
C LEU A 246 30.41 16.57 -2.24
N PRO A 247 29.72 17.72 -2.13
CA PRO A 247 28.31 17.77 -1.74
C PRO A 247 27.41 17.46 -2.95
N PHE A 248 27.58 16.27 -3.54
CA PHE A 248 26.84 15.82 -4.71
C PHE A 248 26.23 14.44 -4.47
N LEU A 249 25.03 14.22 -5.02
CA LEU A 249 24.42 12.90 -5.08
C LEU A 249 23.53 12.75 -6.32
N LEU A 250 23.77 11.70 -7.10
CA LEU A 250 22.88 11.18 -8.11
C LEU A 250 22.13 9.96 -7.55
N ILE A 251 20.81 9.99 -7.63
CA ILE A 251 19.92 8.87 -7.28
C ILE A 251 19.35 8.33 -8.58
N ASP A 252 19.82 7.17 -9.03
CA ASP A 252 19.23 6.38 -10.12
C ASP A 252 18.06 5.56 -9.57
N SER A 253 16.82 5.99 -9.78
CA SER A 253 15.66 5.28 -9.29
C SER A 253 15.10 4.32 -10.33
N LYS A 254 15.00 3.05 -9.95
CA LYS A 254 14.22 2.02 -10.65
C LYS A 254 12.92 1.83 -9.91
N SER A 255 11.80 1.90 -10.61
CA SER A 255 10.51 1.75 -9.95
C SER A 255 9.49 1.12 -10.88
N LEU A 256 8.73 0.18 -10.32
CA LEU A 256 7.46 -0.23 -10.92
C LEU A 256 6.52 1.00 -10.89
N PRO A 257 5.80 1.32 -11.98
CA PRO A 257 5.00 2.53 -12.06
C PRO A 257 4.03 2.74 -10.89
N ARG A 258 4.06 3.97 -10.33
CA ARG A 258 3.02 4.79 -9.65
C ARG A 258 3.54 5.54 -8.40
N SER A 259 2.63 6.08 -7.60
CA SER A 259 2.71 7.28 -6.75
C SER A 259 3.89 7.42 -5.78
N GLY A 260 4.59 6.34 -5.42
CA GLY A 260 5.72 6.39 -4.49
C GLY A 260 6.82 7.32 -4.98
N LEU A 261 7.13 7.28 -6.28
CA LEU A 261 8.15 8.15 -6.84
C LEU A 261 7.73 9.62 -6.91
N HIS A 262 6.45 9.92 -7.19
CA HIS A 262 5.96 11.30 -7.13
C HIS A 262 6.02 11.84 -5.70
N TYR A 263 5.67 11.03 -4.71
CA TYR A 263 5.84 11.38 -3.30
C TYR A 263 7.31 11.66 -2.96
N LEU A 264 8.23 10.77 -3.37
CA LEU A 264 9.66 10.96 -3.21
C LEU A 264 10.14 12.26 -3.86
N LYS A 265 9.86 12.45 -5.15
CA LYS A 265 10.20 13.65 -5.92
C LYS A 265 9.72 14.93 -5.23
N ASN A 266 8.42 15.01 -4.95
CA ASN A 266 7.81 16.24 -4.41
C ASN A 266 8.34 16.55 -3.00
N THR A 267 8.64 15.52 -2.22
CA THR A 267 9.21 15.68 -0.89
C THR A 267 10.66 16.13 -0.95
N LEU A 268 11.49 15.54 -1.82
CA LEU A 268 12.88 15.97 -2.02
C LEU A 268 12.94 17.40 -2.59
N ALA A 269 12.10 17.74 -3.56
CA ALA A 269 12.02 19.09 -4.11
C ALA A 269 11.68 20.13 -3.03
N ARG A 270 10.75 19.81 -2.12
CA ARG A 270 10.40 20.68 -0.99
C ARG A 270 11.54 20.80 0.03
N LEU A 271 12.23 19.69 0.34
CA LEU A 271 13.30 19.66 1.34
C LEU A 271 14.56 20.39 0.87
N PHE A 272 14.92 20.23 -0.40
CA PHE A 272 16.20 20.67 -0.95
C PHE A 272 16.07 21.89 -1.87
N GLY A 273 14.85 22.28 -2.26
CA GLY A 273 14.60 23.49 -3.06
C GLY A 273 15.42 23.49 -4.35
N GLU A 274 16.15 24.58 -4.58
CA GLU A 274 17.03 24.75 -5.76
C GLU A 274 18.18 23.74 -5.83
N HIS A 275 18.55 23.10 -4.71
CA HIS A 275 19.60 22.08 -4.69
C HIS A 275 19.15 20.73 -5.27
N PHE A 276 17.86 20.56 -5.54
CA PHE A 276 17.30 19.33 -6.09
C PHE A 276 16.91 19.48 -7.56
N SER A 277 17.23 18.45 -8.35
CA SER A 277 16.72 18.28 -9.70
C SER A 277 16.12 16.91 -9.90
N PHE A 278 15.11 16.84 -10.76
CA PHE A 278 14.43 15.61 -11.13
C PHE A 278 14.43 15.47 -12.64
N CYS A 279 14.81 14.30 -13.14
CA CYS A 279 14.82 13.99 -14.56
C CYS A 279 13.88 12.80 -14.85
N GLU A 280 12.89 13.04 -15.69
CA GLU A 280 11.94 12.02 -16.15
C GLU A 280 12.36 11.53 -17.53
N TRP A 281 13.08 10.42 -17.55
CA TRP A 281 13.80 9.87 -18.70
C TRP A 281 13.04 9.93 -20.04
N TYR A 282 11.77 9.55 -20.05
CA TYR A 282 11.02 9.30 -21.28
C TYR A 282 10.30 10.52 -21.84
N GLN A 283 10.19 11.59 -21.06
CA GLN A 283 9.20 12.64 -21.30
C GLN A 283 9.78 14.05 -21.25
N GLU A 284 10.99 14.22 -20.71
CA GLU A 284 11.64 15.51 -20.64
C GLU A 284 12.33 15.86 -21.97
N ALA A 285 11.93 16.98 -22.57
CA ALA A 285 12.59 17.51 -23.76
C ALA A 285 14.08 17.76 -23.46
N GLY A 286 14.97 17.23 -24.31
CA GLY A 286 16.42 17.31 -24.09
C GLY A 286 17.01 16.23 -23.17
N CYS A 287 16.24 15.22 -22.76
CA CYS A 287 16.80 14.08 -22.03
C CYS A 287 17.80 13.30 -22.89
N CYS A 288 18.98 13.04 -22.35
CA CYS A 288 20.02 12.26 -23.03
C CYS A 288 19.67 10.77 -23.24
N GLN A 289 18.70 10.25 -22.49
CA GLN A 289 18.32 8.83 -22.48
C GLN A 289 19.49 7.85 -22.28
N GLN A 290 20.56 8.30 -21.60
CA GLN A 290 21.75 7.51 -21.25
C GLN A 290 21.79 7.18 -19.76
N MET A 291 22.32 6.01 -19.44
CA MET A 291 22.55 5.52 -18.07
C MET A 291 24.05 5.24 -17.88
N PRO A 292 24.69 5.81 -16.84
CA PRO A 292 24.20 6.91 -16.01
C PRO A 292 23.87 8.17 -16.84
N CYS A 293 23.10 9.10 -16.26
CA CYS A 293 22.72 10.33 -16.96
C CYS A 293 23.96 11.11 -17.44
N ALA A 294 23.97 11.48 -18.72
CA ALA A 294 25.08 12.18 -19.34
C ALA A 294 25.17 13.67 -18.98
N LEU A 295 24.16 14.20 -18.31
CA LEU A 295 24.16 15.59 -17.84
C LEU A 295 24.98 15.70 -16.55
N SER A 296 26.31 15.68 -16.69
CA SER A 296 27.27 15.86 -15.59
C SER A 296 27.35 17.28 -15.06
N GLY A 297 26.73 18.26 -15.74
CA GLY A 297 26.77 19.67 -15.33
C GLY A 297 26.35 19.91 -13.87
N PHE A 298 25.46 19.06 -13.31
CA PHE A 298 25.12 19.11 -11.88
C PHE A 298 26.28 18.72 -10.95
N ALA A 299 27.04 17.69 -11.32
CA ALA A 299 28.22 17.26 -10.57
C ALA A 299 29.35 18.28 -10.71
N THR A 300 29.61 18.77 -11.93
CA THR A 300 30.61 19.81 -12.20
C THR A 300 30.27 21.10 -11.44
N TYR A 301 29.01 21.55 -11.45
CA TYR A 301 28.59 22.71 -10.68
C TYR A 301 28.80 22.51 -9.17
N ALA A 302 28.45 21.32 -8.63
CA ALA A 302 28.68 21.02 -7.22
C ALA A 302 30.16 21.09 -6.85
N GLN A 303 31.03 20.66 -7.77
CA GLN A 303 32.49 20.72 -7.63
C GLN A 303 33.00 22.17 -7.66
N GLU A 304 32.57 22.97 -8.63
CA GLU A 304 33.02 24.36 -8.80
C GLU A 304 32.53 25.27 -7.68
N GLN A 305 31.27 25.11 -7.27
CA GLN A 305 30.61 26.01 -6.32
C GLN A 305 30.63 25.48 -4.88
N GLN A 306 31.14 24.26 -4.65
CA GLN A 306 31.15 23.59 -3.35
C GLN A 306 29.76 23.61 -2.68
N SER A 307 28.71 23.46 -3.48
CA SER A 307 27.31 23.62 -3.06
C SER A 307 26.54 22.32 -3.28
N LEU A 308 25.64 22.01 -2.34
CA LEU A 308 24.84 20.79 -2.38
C LEU A 308 24.06 20.67 -3.69
N ARG A 309 24.19 19.53 -4.36
CA ARG A 309 23.38 19.16 -5.53
C ARG A 309 22.92 17.72 -5.43
N ILE A 310 21.60 17.53 -5.43
CA ILE A 310 20.95 16.22 -5.45
C ILE A 310 20.17 16.10 -6.76
N ARG A 311 20.38 15.01 -7.48
CA ARG A 311 19.66 14.72 -8.73
C ARG A 311 18.98 13.36 -8.62
N LEU A 312 17.68 13.30 -8.89
CA LEU A 312 16.91 12.06 -8.98
C LEU A 312 16.58 11.76 -10.44
N LEU A 313 17.02 10.59 -10.92
CA LEU A 313 16.65 10.04 -12.21
C LEU A 313 15.54 9.02 -12.02
N LYS A 314 14.56 9.04 -12.92
CA LYS A 314 13.48 8.05 -12.95
C LYS A 314 13.64 7.15 -14.18
N SER A 315 13.68 5.84 -13.95
CA SER A 315 13.38 4.85 -14.98
C SER A 315 12.34 3.85 -14.51
N HIS A 316 11.47 3.47 -15.44
CA HIS A 316 10.52 2.37 -15.26
C HIS A 316 11.08 1.05 -15.79
N ASP A 317 12.10 1.08 -16.65
CA ASP A 317 12.67 -0.08 -17.31
C ASP A 317 11.61 -1.09 -17.80
N PHE A 318 10.63 -0.59 -18.57
CA PHE A 318 9.50 -1.40 -19.05
C PHE A 318 9.91 -2.61 -19.88
N ALA A 319 11.10 -2.58 -20.47
CA ALA A 319 11.66 -3.65 -21.29
C ALA A 319 12.77 -4.45 -20.56
N LEU A 320 13.03 -4.17 -19.29
CA LEU A 320 14.15 -4.75 -18.54
C LEU A 320 15.50 -4.61 -19.27
N SER A 321 15.68 -3.55 -20.06
CA SER A 321 16.82 -3.34 -20.96
C SER A 321 17.80 -2.26 -20.52
N ASP A 322 17.44 -1.49 -19.49
CA ASP A 322 18.37 -0.51 -18.90
C ASP A 322 19.68 -1.20 -18.47
N PRO A 323 20.86 -0.58 -18.65
CA PRO A 323 22.12 -1.18 -18.23
C PRO A 323 22.17 -1.37 -16.70
N ASP A 324 22.73 -2.49 -16.26
CA ASP A 324 23.19 -2.65 -14.89
C ASP A 324 24.65 -2.20 -14.80
N TYR A 325 24.87 -1.04 -14.22
CA TYR A 325 26.20 -0.44 -14.05
C TYR A 325 26.57 -0.30 -12.57
N GLU A 326 27.87 -0.25 -12.30
CA GLU A 326 28.40 -0.11 -10.94
C GLU A 326 28.01 1.23 -10.31
N THR A 327 27.61 1.17 -9.04
CA THR A 327 27.19 2.33 -8.24
C THR A 327 28.28 2.69 -7.23
N ASN A 328 28.27 3.92 -6.70
CA ASN A 328 29.24 4.39 -5.71
C ASN A 328 28.63 5.41 -4.74
N HIS A 329 29.42 6.04 -3.86
CA HIS A 329 28.88 6.97 -2.87
C HIS A 329 28.24 8.23 -3.45
N TYR A 330 28.58 8.61 -4.68
CA TYR A 330 28.00 9.73 -5.44
C TYR A 330 26.88 9.32 -6.40
N VAL A 331 26.85 8.06 -6.83
CA VAL A 331 25.79 7.51 -7.68
C VAL A 331 25.15 6.34 -6.98
N ARG A 332 23.95 6.56 -6.42
CA ARG A 332 23.20 5.53 -5.71
C ARG A 332 22.04 5.03 -6.54
N ARG A 333 21.82 3.71 -6.57
CA ARG A 333 20.60 3.11 -7.10
C ARG A 333 19.56 2.96 -5.99
N LEU A 334 18.34 3.37 -6.30
CA LEU A 334 17.17 3.27 -5.44
C LEU A 334 16.09 2.46 -6.16
N VAL A 335 15.87 1.23 -5.75
CA VAL A 335 14.83 0.36 -6.30
C VAL A 335 13.59 0.48 -5.43
N LEU A 336 12.54 1.12 -5.96
CA LEU A 336 11.28 1.29 -5.25
C LEU A 336 10.34 0.13 -5.55
N VAL A 337 9.98 -0.62 -4.51
CA VAL A 337 9.06 -1.77 -4.59
C VAL A 337 7.78 -1.48 -3.80
N ARG A 338 6.70 -2.18 -4.14
CA ARG A 338 5.38 -2.04 -3.50
C ARG A 338 4.75 -3.42 -3.46
N ASP A 339 3.83 -3.62 -2.53
CA ASP A 339 2.96 -4.80 -2.53
C ASP A 339 2.42 -5.10 -3.95
N PRO A 340 2.68 -6.30 -4.49
CA PRO A 340 2.32 -6.67 -5.86
C PRO A 340 0.83 -6.56 -6.18
N LEU A 341 -0.07 -6.82 -5.22
CA LEU A 341 -1.52 -6.74 -5.45
C LEU A 341 -1.93 -5.29 -5.80
N TYR A 342 -1.34 -4.32 -5.11
CA TYR A 342 -1.56 -2.91 -5.42
C TYR A 342 -0.96 -2.48 -6.75
N ILE A 343 0.15 -3.09 -7.18
CA ILE A 343 0.76 -2.82 -8.49
C ILE A 343 -0.17 -3.32 -9.59
N LEU A 344 -0.59 -4.59 -9.52
CA LEU A 344 -1.47 -5.23 -10.51
C LEU A 344 -2.76 -4.42 -10.67
N THR A 345 -3.47 -4.16 -9.57
CA THR A 345 -4.74 -3.41 -9.64
C THR A 345 -4.57 -1.98 -10.16
N SER A 346 -3.46 -1.31 -9.82
CA SER A 346 -3.17 0.03 -10.36
C SER A 346 -2.88 0.00 -11.86
N TRP A 347 -2.13 -1.00 -12.34
CA TRP A 347 -1.83 -1.16 -13.76
C TRP A 347 -3.06 -1.56 -14.56
N PHE A 348 -3.92 -2.40 -14.00
CA PHE A 348 -5.17 -2.77 -14.64
C PHE A 348 -5.99 -1.52 -14.99
N VAL A 349 -6.19 -0.60 -14.03
CA VAL A 349 -6.91 0.67 -14.28
C VAL A 349 -6.24 1.51 -15.38
N LEU A 350 -4.89 1.59 -15.40
CA LEU A 350 -4.17 2.37 -16.41
C LEU A 350 -4.27 1.76 -17.81
N GLU A 351 -4.27 0.44 -17.91
CA GLU A 351 -4.44 -0.23 -19.20
C GLU A 351 -5.87 -0.17 -19.69
N GLN A 352 -6.85 -0.21 -18.79
CA GLN A 352 -8.22 0.13 -19.14
C GLN A 352 -8.29 1.59 -19.64
N LEU A 353 -7.61 2.55 -19.04
CA LEU A 353 -7.55 3.91 -19.62
C LEU A 353 -6.87 3.93 -21.01
N ALA A 354 -5.76 3.22 -21.19
CA ALA A 354 -5.01 3.20 -22.44
C ALA A 354 -5.78 2.52 -23.58
N GLY A 355 -6.55 1.47 -23.28
CA GLY A 355 -7.42 0.78 -24.25
C GLY A 355 -8.52 1.68 -24.82
N TYR A 356 -8.88 2.76 -24.11
CA TYR A 356 -9.93 3.70 -24.50
C TYR A 356 -9.37 5.00 -25.08
N LYS A 357 -8.12 4.98 -25.55
CA LYS A 357 -7.44 6.15 -26.15
C LYS A 357 -8.26 6.85 -27.24
N ASP A 358 -9.03 6.10 -28.03
CA ASP A 358 -9.80 6.66 -29.14
C ASP A 358 -11.06 7.39 -28.63
N VAL A 359 -11.74 6.82 -27.62
CA VAL A 359 -12.86 7.47 -26.91
C VAL A 359 -12.38 8.75 -26.21
N LEU A 360 -11.23 8.68 -25.55
CA LEU A 360 -10.62 9.85 -24.91
C LEU A 360 -10.29 10.94 -25.93
N ALA A 361 -9.69 10.57 -27.08
CA ALA A 361 -9.33 11.51 -28.14
C ALA A 361 -10.56 12.19 -28.76
N GLN A 362 -11.65 11.46 -28.99
CA GLN A 362 -12.92 12.02 -29.48
C GLN A 362 -13.52 13.06 -28.52
N ASN A 363 -13.15 12.99 -27.25
CA ASN A 363 -13.57 13.93 -26.20
C ASN A 363 -12.47 14.96 -25.84
N GLY A 364 -11.47 15.14 -26.72
CA GLY A 364 -10.41 16.14 -26.53
C GLY A 364 -9.39 15.81 -25.43
N ILE A 365 -9.35 14.57 -24.94
CA ILE A 365 -8.44 14.12 -23.88
C ILE A 365 -7.30 13.31 -24.51
N SER A 366 -6.08 13.85 -24.44
CA SER A 366 -4.88 13.13 -24.87
C SER A 366 -4.39 12.17 -23.79
N ILE A 367 -4.23 10.89 -24.12
CA ILE A 367 -3.65 9.88 -23.21
C ILE A 367 -2.23 10.25 -22.74
N ASN A 368 -1.46 10.93 -23.58
CA ASN A 368 -0.12 11.40 -23.21
C ASN A 368 -0.17 12.41 -22.06
N LYS A 369 -1.18 13.30 -22.03
CA LYS A 369 -1.37 14.25 -20.91
C LYS A 369 -1.73 13.52 -19.60
N ILE A 370 -2.49 12.43 -19.68
CA ILE A 370 -2.80 11.58 -18.52
C ILE A 370 -1.51 11.00 -17.92
N TRP A 371 -0.61 10.49 -18.78
CA TRP A 371 0.66 9.91 -18.33
C TRP A 371 1.67 10.95 -17.83
N LEU A 372 1.74 12.11 -18.50
CA LEU A 372 2.67 13.19 -18.20
C LEU A 372 2.28 13.94 -16.93
N SER A 373 1.07 14.50 -16.91
CA SER A 373 0.74 15.57 -15.97
C SER A 373 0.05 15.06 -14.71
N HIS A 374 -0.63 13.92 -14.79
CA HIS A 374 -1.53 13.44 -13.72
C HIS A 374 -2.51 14.55 -13.23
N GLU A 375 -2.87 15.49 -14.11
CA GLU A 375 -3.75 16.62 -13.80
C GLU A 375 -5.13 16.10 -13.41
N LYS A 376 -5.62 16.51 -12.23
CA LYS A 376 -6.90 16.02 -11.69
C LYS A 376 -8.07 16.42 -12.59
N GLU A 377 -7.95 17.59 -13.21
CA GLU A 377 -8.88 18.21 -14.13
C GLU A 377 -9.02 17.40 -15.43
N ILE A 378 -7.97 16.67 -15.83
CA ILE A 378 -7.98 15.78 -17.00
C ILE A 378 -8.39 14.36 -16.59
N LEU A 379 -7.90 13.89 -15.44
CA LEU A 379 -8.19 12.54 -14.94
C LEU A 379 -9.67 12.34 -14.63
N LYS A 380 -10.33 13.32 -14.00
CA LYS A 380 -11.74 13.22 -13.64
C LYS A 380 -12.66 12.96 -14.86
N PRO A 381 -12.64 13.76 -15.94
CA PRO A 381 -13.45 13.47 -17.11
C PRO A 381 -13.01 12.20 -17.84
N ALA A 382 -11.72 11.86 -17.86
CA ALA A 382 -11.25 10.61 -18.43
C ALA A 382 -11.81 9.38 -17.70
N TYR A 383 -11.85 9.41 -16.36
CA TYR A 383 -12.46 8.35 -15.55
C TYR A 383 -13.97 8.27 -15.74
N GLN A 384 -14.65 9.40 -15.90
CA GLN A 384 -16.08 9.40 -16.21
C GLN A 384 -16.36 8.70 -17.55
N LEU A 385 -15.64 9.07 -18.61
CA LEU A 385 -15.75 8.43 -19.92
C LEU A 385 -15.46 6.94 -19.85
N LEU A 386 -14.41 6.56 -19.12
CA LEU A 386 -14.11 5.14 -18.91
C LEU A 386 -15.24 4.44 -18.18
N ASN A 387 -15.83 5.03 -17.14
CA ASN A 387 -16.97 4.46 -16.43
C ASN A 387 -18.19 4.26 -17.35
N ASP A 388 -18.47 5.23 -18.22
CA ASP A 388 -19.63 5.18 -19.10
C ASP A 388 -19.45 4.12 -20.20
N HIS A 389 -18.23 3.99 -20.74
CA HIS A 389 -17.92 3.10 -21.86
C HIS A 389 -17.29 1.76 -21.48
N PHE A 390 -17.03 1.47 -20.20
CA PHE A 390 -16.30 0.27 -19.78
C PHE A 390 -16.99 -1.03 -20.22
N ILE A 391 -16.31 -1.73 -21.12
CA ILE A 391 -16.49 -3.12 -21.53
C ILE A 391 -15.47 -3.95 -20.73
N PRO A 392 -15.93 -4.82 -19.83
CA PRO A 392 -15.01 -5.67 -19.07
C PRO A 392 -14.28 -6.65 -19.99
N PRO A 393 -12.97 -6.88 -19.80
CA PRO A 393 -12.29 -7.95 -20.50
C PRO A 393 -12.90 -9.30 -20.08
N ASP A 394 -12.85 -10.28 -20.98
CA ASP A 394 -13.23 -11.64 -20.60
C ASP A 394 -12.17 -12.27 -19.68
N GLU A 395 -12.54 -13.38 -19.05
CA GLU A 395 -11.70 -14.09 -18.08
C GLU A 395 -10.36 -14.55 -18.70
N SER A 396 -10.38 -14.99 -19.96
CA SER A 396 -9.17 -15.43 -20.67
C SER A 396 -8.21 -14.26 -20.91
N GLN A 397 -8.75 -13.10 -21.31
CA GLN A 397 -8.00 -11.86 -21.46
C GLN A 397 -7.40 -11.40 -20.13
N LEU A 398 -8.16 -11.45 -19.04
CA LEU A 398 -7.66 -11.11 -17.70
C LEU A 398 -6.53 -12.05 -17.25
N VAL A 399 -6.69 -13.36 -17.42
CA VAL A 399 -5.67 -14.35 -17.08
C VAL A 399 -4.40 -14.14 -17.89
N SER A 400 -4.52 -13.97 -19.21
CA SER A 400 -3.37 -13.68 -20.07
C SER A 400 -2.66 -12.39 -19.66
N TRP A 401 -3.42 -11.36 -19.30
CA TRP A 401 -2.89 -10.09 -18.80
C TRP A 401 -2.14 -10.26 -17.48
N LEU A 402 -2.73 -10.96 -16.50
CA LEU A 402 -2.11 -11.24 -15.20
C LEU A 402 -0.82 -12.05 -15.35
N GLU A 403 -0.82 -13.08 -16.21
CA GLU A 403 0.37 -13.85 -16.54
C GLU A 403 1.47 -12.92 -17.05
N ALA A 404 1.20 -12.10 -18.08
CA ALA A 404 2.18 -11.19 -18.66
C ALA A 404 2.74 -10.18 -17.64
N LYS A 405 1.87 -9.58 -16.81
CA LYS A 405 2.31 -8.62 -15.78
C LYS A 405 3.10 -9.26 -14.66
N SER A 406 2.70 -10.45 -14.23
CA SER A 406 3.45 -11.20 -13.21
C SER A 406 4.84 -11.58 -13.70
N CYS A 407 5.00 -12.00 -14.97
CA CYS A 407 6.29 -12.28 -15.57
C CYS A 407 7.19 -11.03 -15.58
N TYR A 408 6.64 -9.87 -15.97
CA TYR A 408 7.38 -8.61 -15.94
C TYR A 408 7.79 -8.21 -14.51
N ILE A 409 6.88 -8.24 -13.53
CA ILE A 409 7.20 -7.89 -12.13
C ILE A 409 8.28 -8.82 -11.58
N ALA A 410 8.15 -10.14 -11.82
CA ALA A 410 9.16 -11.11 -11.42
C ALA A 410 10.52 -10.84 -12.08
N GLY A 411 10.55 -10.51 -13.39
CA GLY A 411 11.76 -10.12 -14.10
C GLY A 411 12.38 -8.82 -13.55
N PHE A 412 11.56 -7.83 -13.20
CA PHE A 412 12.00 -6.60 -12.55
C PHE A 412 12.63 -6.87 -11.18
N LEU A 413 11.99 -7.68 -10.35
CA LEU A 413 12.51 -8.08 -9.03
C LEU A 413 13.82 -8.87 -9.18
N GLN A 414 13.85 -9.82 -10.11
CA GLN A 414 15.07 -10.58 -10.41
C GLN A 414 16.21 -9.67 -10.85
N LYS A 415 15.95 -8.73 -11.76
CA LYS A 415 16.99 -7.83 -12.27
C LYS A 415 17.45 -6.86 -11.20
N TRP A 416 16.54 -6.11 -10.61
CA TRP A 416 16.88 -4.94 -9.79
C TRP A 416 16.97 -5.22 -8.30
N CYS A 417 16.30 -6.24 -7.78
CA CYS A 417 16.37 -6.57 -6.35
C CYS A 417 17.40 -7.68 -6.07
N LYS A 418 17.56 -8.65 -6.98
CA LYS A 418 18.52 -9.76 -6.79
C LYS A 418 19.97 -9.37 -7.11
N SER A 419 20.23 -8.60 -8.17
CA SER A 419 21.61 -8.27 -8.59
C SER A 419 22.32 -7.36 -7.60
N GLN A 420 21.57 -6.56 -6.84
CA GLN A 420 22.09 -5.54 -5.93
C GLN A 420 22.45 -6.05 -4.53
N ALA A 421 22.36 -7.35 -4.32
CA ALA A 421 22.58 -7.97 -3.01
C ALA A 421 24.07 -8.25 -2.68
N VAL A 422 24.96 -7.38 -3.16
CA VAL A 422 26.25 -7.12 -2.50
C VAL A 422 26.02 -5.82 -1.73
N GLU A 423 26.28 -5.80 -0.43
CA GLU A 423 26.04 -4.72 0.55
C GLU A 423 26.75 -3.38 0.20
N SER A 424 26.51 -2.85 -0.98
CA SER A 424 27.01 -1.56 -1.38
C SER A 424 26.06 -0.52 -0.80
N VAL A 425 26.62 0.42 -0.04
CA VAL A 425 25.92 1.63 0.45
C VAL A 425 25.22 2.39 -0.69
N SER A 426 25.61 2.09 -1.93
CA SER A 426 25.18 2.68 -3.17
C SER A 426 23.99 1.99 -3.84
N ALA A 427 23.42 0.91 -3.30
CA ALA A 427 22.20 0.29 -3.84
C ALA A 427 21.19 -0.04 -2.74
N GLN A 428 19.94 0.39 -2.89
CA GLN A 428 18.91 0.20 -1.85
C GLN A 428 17.57 -0.19 -2.45
N VAL A 429 16.97 -1.26 -1.93
CA VAL A 429 15.57 -1.61 -2.17
C VAL A 429 14.71 -0.98 -1.08
N VAL A 430 13.74 -0.16 -1.47
CA VAL A 430 12.87 0.58 -0.54
C VAL A 430 11.42 0.31 -0.88
N HIS A 431 10.71 -0.32 0.05
CA HIS A 431 9.27 -0.45 -0.04
C HIS A 431 8.58 0.92 0.06
N TYR A 432 7.45 1.11 -0.62
CA TYR A 432 6.77 2.41 -0.68
C TYR A 432 6.42 2.99 0.70
N GLU A 433 6.02 2.13 1.64
CA GLU A 433 5.76 2.45 3.05
C GLU A 433 7.00 2.97 3.79
N ALA A 434 8.20 2.58 3.35
CA ALA A 434 9.48 2.99 3.93
C ALA A 434 10.07 4.23 3.27
N ILE A 435 9.47 4.77 2.19
CA ILE A 435 9.94 6.00 1.53
C ILE A 435 10.09 7.18 2.52
N PRO A 436 9.14 7.45 3.44
CA PRO A 436 9.33 8.50 4.46
C PRO A 436 10.60 8.33 5.28
N HIS A 437 10.91 7.09 5.71
CA HIS A 437 12.11 6.79 6.48
C HIS A 437 13.38 6.95 5.64
N TYR A 438 13.37 6.46 4.40
CA TYR A 438 14.47 6.65 3.44
C TYR A 438 14.79 8.14 3.25
N ILE A 439 13.76 8.97 3.03
CA ILE A 439 13.92 10.42 2.87
C ILE A 439 14.53 11.02 4.12
N ALA A 440 14.01 10.71 5.32
CA ALA A 440 14.54 11.25 6.57
C ALA A 440 16.02 10.88 6.79
N SER A 441 16.38 9.62 6.50
CA SER A 441 17.76 9.13 6.58
C SER A 441 18.68 9.82 5.57
N LEU A 442 18.23 9.98 4.32
CA LEU A 442 18.95 10.70 3.29
C LEU A 442 19.16 12.17 3.67
N ALA A 443 18.09 12.81 4.13
CA ALA A 443 18.05 14.20 4.52
C ALA A 443 19.03 14.48 5.68
N ALA A 444 19.02 13.62 6.72
CA ALA A 444 19.94 13.75 7.85
C ALA A 444 21.42 13.79 7.43
N LYS A 445 21.81 13.03 6.39
CA LYS A 445 23.20 12.99 5.87
C LYS A 445 23.64 14.31 5.23
N PHE A 446 22.71 15.10 4.70
CA PHE A 446 23.02 16.37 4.02
C PHE A 446 22.61 17.61 4.82
N ARG A 447 22.09 17.43 6.04
CA ARG A 447 21.62 18.54 6.88
C ARG A 447 22.71 19.60 7.13
N SER A 448 23.95 19.17 7.37
CA SER A 448 25.08 20.10 7.59
C SER A 448 25.51 20.87 6.34
N SER A 449 25.10 20.41 5.15
CA SER A 449 25.42 21.04 3.87
C SER A 449 24.35 22.02 3.39
N LEU A 450 23.25 22.18 4.15
CA LEU A 450 22.19 23.12 3.82
C LEU A 450 22.48 24.54 4.38
N PRO A 451 22.07 25.61 3.67
CA PRO A 451 22.11 26.95 4.21
C PRO A 451 21.32 27.06 5.54
N VAL A 452 21.82 27.85 6.49
CA VAL A 452 21.18 28.03 7.81
C VAL A 452 19.72 28.48 7.69
N ALA A 453 19.41 29.33 6.70
CA ALA A 453 18.06 29.80 6.42
C ALA A 453 17.08 28.66 6.05
N SER A 454 17.59 27.55 5.50
CA SER A 454 16.79 26.40 5.07
C SER A 454 16.58 25.35 6.17
N LEU A 455 17.39 25.37 7.25
CA LEU A 455 17.36 24.33 8.29
C LEU A 455 16.02 24.24 9.05
N ALA A 456 15.38 25.37 9.34
CA ALA A 456 14.12 25.37 10.07
C ALA A 456 12.98 24.74 9.25
N MET A 457 12.85 25.13 7.98
CA MET A 457 11.87 24.55 7.04
C MET A 457 12.15 23.06 6.81
N PHE A 458 13.42 22.70 6.74
CA PHE A 458 13.86 21.31 6.60
C PHE A 458 13.47 20.46 7.82
N ASP A 459 13.80 20.90 9.04
CA ASP A 459 13.50 20.15 10.27
C ASP A 459 11.99 19.97 10.47
N GLU A 460 11.19 21.01 10.15
CA GLU A 460 9.73 20.91 10.14
C GLU A 460 9.21 19.92 9.10
N SER A 461 9.75 19.98 7.87
CA SER A 461 9.36 19.08 6.80
C SER A 461 9.68 17.63 7.15
N VAL A 462 10.88 17.33 7.66
CA VAL A 462 11.26 15.98 8.09
C VAL A 462 10.32 15.43 9.18
N ALA A 463 9.89 16.28 10.13
CA ALA A 463 8.93 15.87 11.16
C ALA A 463 7.54 15.51 10.58
N GLN A 464 7.15 16.11 9.45
CA GLN A 464 5.87 15.85 8.78
C GLN A 464 5.90 14.72 7.75
N VAL A 465 7.09 14.33 7.27
CA VAL A 465 7.26 13.34 6.19
C VAL A 465 6.60 11.99 6.52
N THR A 466 6.60 11.55 7.77
CA THR A 466 5.94 10.28 8.14
C THR A 466 4.42 10.38 8.20
N GLN A 467 3.85 11.58 8.34
CA GLN A 467 2.40 11.78 8.52
C GLN A 467 1.65 12.01 7.21
N GLN A 468 2.35 12.44 6.14
CA GLN A 468 1.72 12.86 4.89
C GLN A 468 1.49 11.71 3.89
N PHE A 469 2.22 10.60 4.01
CA PHE A 469 2.09 9.50 3.07
C PHE A 469 0.81 8.70 3.35
N LYS A 470 -0.22 8.94 2.53
CA LYS A 470 -1.47 8.20 2.59
C LYS A 470 -1.44 7.05 1.58
N GLN A 471 -1.38 5.83 2.10
CA GLN A 471 -1.51 4.64 1.29
C GLN A 471 -2.97 4.40 0.91
N ARG A 472 -3.17 3.89 -0.30
CA ARG A 472 -4.46 3.31 -0.70
C ARG A 472 -4.73 2.12 0.24
N GLN A 473 -5.92 2.10 0.85
CA GLN A 473 -6.29 1.07 1.82
C GLN A 473 -6.99 -0.14 1.17
N ASP A 474 -7.75 0.11 0.10
CA ASP A 474 -8.43 -0.94 -0.66
C ASP A 474 -7.72 -1.15 -2.01
N PRO A 475 -7.04 -2.29 -2.26
CA PRO A 475 -6.39 -2.58 -3.53
C PRO A 475 -7.37 -2.74 -4.69
N PHE A 476 -8.67 -2.86 -4.46
CA PHE A 476 -9.71 -2.98 -5.49
C PHE A 476 -10.53 -1.70 -5.69
N SER A 477 -10.30 -0.64 -4.92
CA SER A 477 -10.97 0.66 -5.11
C SER A 477 -10.33 1.51 -6.21
N SER A 478 -11.03 1.75 -7.31
CA SER A 478 -10.62 2.64 -8.40
C SER A 478 -11.49 3.92 -8.41
N PRO A 479 -10.99 5.05 -8.98
CA PRO A 479 -11.85 6.19 -9.31
C PRO A 479 -12.98 5.86 -10.30
N VAL A 480 -12.95 4.69 -10.93
CA VAL A 480 -13.99 4.17 -11.83
C VAL A 480 -14.73 3.02 -11.13
N GLU A 481 -16.01 3.20 -10.85
CA GLU A 481 -16.84 2.25 -10.10
C GLU A 481 -16.91 0.89 -10.80
N LYS A 482 -17.26 0.87 -12.10
CA LYS A 482 -17.37 -0.39 -12.85
C LYS A 482 -16.07 -1.20 -12.90
N ILE A 483 -14.91 -0.54 -12.87
CA ILE A 483 -13.61 -1.21 -12.80
C ILE A 483 -13.37 -1.76 -11.39
N SER A 484 -13.78 -1.02 -10.35
CA SER A 484 -13.70 -1.51 -8.98
C SER A 484 -14.54 -2.78 -8.81
N ASP A 485 -15.77 -2.77 -9.33
CA ASP A 485 -16.67 -3.93 -9.29
C ASP A 485 -16.10 -5.11 -10.07
N TYR A 486 -15.58 -4.86 -11.27
CA TYR A 486 -14.90 -5.88 -12.06
C TYR A 486 -13.72 -6.50 -11.30
N MET A 487 -12.82 -5.67 -10.73
CA MET A 487 -11.67 -6.17 -9.99
C MET A 487 -12.08 -6.94 -8.73
N ARG A 488 -13.16 -6.54 -8.03
CA ARG A 488 -13.68 -7.27 -6.87
C ARG A 488 -14.30 -8.61 -7.26
N GLN A 489 -15.06 -8.64 -8.34
CA GLN A 489 -15.60 -9.88 -8.90
C GLN A 489 -14.49 -10.87 -9.25
N HIS A 490 -13.33 -10.37 -9.65
CA HIS A 490 -12.16 -11.13 -10.10
C HIS A 490 -11.02 -11.11 -9.08
N ALA A 491 -11.28 -10.74 -7.81
CA ALA A 491 -10.25 -10.47 -6.81
C ALA A 491 -9.32 -11.66 -6.59
N VAL A 492 -9.86 -12.88 -6.64
CA VAL A 492 -9.10 -14.12 -6.43
C VAL A 492 -7.91 -14.25 -7.39
N TYR A 493 -8.06 -13.82 -8.65
CA TYR A 493 -7.01 -13.94 -9.65
C TYR A 493 -5.88 -12.95 -9.35
N PHE A 494 -6.23 -11.73 -8.93
CA PHE A 494 -5.26 -10.72 -8.51
C PHE A 494 -4.55 -11.12 -7.21
N GLU A 495 -5.27 -11.64 -6.23
CA GLU A 495 -4.74 -12.07 -4.94
C GLU A 495 -3.79 -13.25 -5.08
N GLU A 496 -4.15 -14.27 -5.86
CA GLU A 496 -3.29 -15.43 -6.12
C GLU A 496 -1.97 -15.01 -6.76
N ILE A 497 -2.02 -14.15 -7.79
CA ILE A 497 -0.81 -13.65 -8.44
C ILE A 497 -0.02 -12.72 -7.51
N GLY A 498 -0.70 -11.89 -6.72
CA GLY A 498 -0.08 -11.05 -5.70
C GLY A 498 0.68 -11.87 -4.66
N GLU A 499 0.09 -12.95 -4.15
CA GLU A 499 0.70 -13.87 -3.18
C GLU A 499 1.89 -14.62 -3.78
N ARG A 500 1.78 -15.09 -5.03
CA ARG A 500 2.90 -15.72 -5.75
C ARG A 500 4.07 -14.76 -5.90
N LEU A 501 3.81 -13.49 -6.24
CA LEU A 501 4.84 -12.46 -6.35
C LEU A 501 5.43 -12.10 -4.99
N ARG A 502 4.65 -12.02 -3.92
CA ARG A 502 5.16 -11.82 -2.55
C ARG A 502 6.10 -12.95 -2.11
N ARG A 503 5.75 -14.21 -2.39
CA ARG A 503 6.65 -15.36 -2.15
C ARG A 503 7.92 -15.28 -3.00
N TYR A 504 7.79 -14.90 -4.27
CA TYR A 504 8.94 -14.73 -5.15
C TYR A 504 9.88 -13.61 -4.68
N GLU A 505 9.32 -12.46 -4.28
CA GLU A 505 10.05 -11.34 -3.68
C GLU A 505 10.73 -11.76 -2.38
N ALA A 506 9.99 -12.41 -1.48
CA ALA A 506 10.53 -12.92 -0.23
C ALA A 506 11.69 -13.88 -0.48
N ASN A 507 11.62 -14.80 -1.44
CA ASN A 507 12.74 -15.68 -1.79
C ASN A 507 13.91 -14.92 -2.43
N SER A 508 13.61 -13.93 -3.28
CA SER A 508 14.63 -13.10 -3.95
C SER A 508 15.40 -12.21 -2.96
N ILE A 509 14.76 -11.83 -1.85
CA ILE A 509 15.31 -10.99 -0.78
C ILE A 509 15.92 -11.89 0.33
N SER A 510 15.14 -12.79 0.93
CA SER A 510 15.50 -13.59 2.12
C SER A 510 16.66 -14.56 1.94
N GLU A 511 16.96 -15.03 0.72
CA GLU A 511 18.20 -15.79 0.46
C GLU A 511 19.47 -15.06 0.92
N ARG A 512 19.40 -13.76 1.26
CA ARG A 512 20.56 -12.95 1.67
C ARG A 512 20.39 -12.05 2.91
N TYR A 513 19.18 -11.69 3.35
CA TYR A 513 18.96 -10.74 4.47
C TYR A 513 18.73 -11.37 5.86
N GLY A 514 19.28 -12.56 6.13
CA GLY A 514 19.07 -13.31 7.38
C GLY A 514 19.36 -12.61 8.72
N ASN A 515 19.81 -11.34 8.74
CA ASN A 515 20.20 -10.62 9.95
C ASN A 515 19.58 -9.23 10.19
N TRP A 516 18.79 -8.63 9.27
CA TRP A 516 18.36 -7.22 9.45
C TRP A 516 16.89 -7.00 9.87
N LEU A 517 15.98 -7.93 9.60
CA LEU A 517 14.54 -7.73 9.88
C LEU A 517 14.13 -7.91 11.36
N CYS A 518 15.07 -8.25 12.25
CA CYS A 518 14.82 -8.39 13.70
C CYS A 518 15.40 -7.23 14.55
N GLY A 519 15.88 -6.16 13.93
CA GLY A 519 16.61 -5.07 14.60
C GLY A 519 15.91 -3.71 14.53
N SER A 520 14.68 -3.60 15.03
CA SER A 520 14.03 -2.30 15.29
C SER A 520 13.11 -2.35 16.51
#